data_AF-A0A5E4RKJ4-F1
#
_entry.id   AF-A0A5E4RKJ4-F1
#
_cell.length_a   1.000
_cell.length_b   1.000
_cell.length_c   1.000
_cell.angle_alpha   90.00
_cell.angle_beta   90.00
_cell.angle_gamma   90.00
#
_symmetry.space_group_name_H-M   'P 1'
#
loop_
_entity.id
_entity.type
_entity.pdbx_description
1 polymer ?
#
loop_
_entity_poly.entity_id
_entity_poly.type
_entity_poly.pdbx_seq_one_letter_code
_entity_poly.pdbx_strand_id
1 'polypeptide(L)'
;MTTLTTFGGVLVVALLVGCSEYKASTATVSGPASESESEGASLSRAELPVAAPREVESRLRPVAAAVKMSGTPQVGVVVSGTYRWMADWPETDSVHLWEAASGPTRIRVVGRAREMMPSAGLRGVRIRYCVKPVIGSGTSRLTGHKTCSAWTTVDGPRAADIVG
;
A
#
# COMPACT_ATOMS: atom_id res chain seq x y z
N MET A 1 52.82 -0.33 1.11
CA MET A 1 52.83 -0.81 -0.28
C MET A 1 51.40 -0.72 -0.78
N THR A 2 51.21 0.16 -1.77
CA THR A 2 49.99 0.63 -2.45
C THR A 2 49.15 -0.54 -2.99
N THR A 3 47.82 -0.46 -3.06
CA THR A 3 47.11 0.14 -4.20
C THR A 3 45.66 0.57 -3.86
N LEU A 4 45.37 1.86 -4.11
CA LEU A 4 44.02 2.38 -4.35
C LEU A 4 43.63 2.06 -5.80
N THR A 5 42.40 1.61 -6.03
CA THR A 5 41.80 1.59 -7.38
C THR A 5 40.49 2.37 -7.37
N THR A 6 40.63 3.61 -7.82
CA THR A 6 39.59 4.53 -8.27
C THR A 6 38.94 4.00 -9.55
N PHE A 7 37.60 3.99 -9.63
CA PHE A 7 36.89 3.93 -10.91
C PHE A 7 35.90 5.09 -10.98
N GLY A 8 36.30 6.12 -11.72
CA GLY A 8 35.40 7.13 -12.26
C GLY A 8 34.68 6.59 -13.50
N GLY A 9 33.51 7.16 -13.81
CA GLY A 9 32.75 6.74 -14.98
C GLY A 9 31.44 7.47 -15.20
N VAL A 10 31.54 8.76 -15.54
CA VAL A 10 30.71 9.55 -16.48
C VAL A 10 29.18 9.50 -16.34
N LEU A 11 28.63 10.61 -15.84
CA LEU A 11 27.21 10.97 -15.92
C LEU A 11 26.93 11.57 -17.32
N VAL A 12 26.15 10.89 -18.16
CA VAL A 12 25.68 11.42 -19.44
C VAL A 12 24.28 11.99 -19.24
N VAL A 13 24.18 13.32 -19.23
CA VAL A 13 22.90 14.04 -19.29
C VAL A 13 22.61 14.37 -20.75
N ALA A 14 21.66 13.67 -21.35
CA ALA A 14 21.13 14.03 -22.66
C ALA A 14 19.85 14.89 -22.47
N LEU A 15 19.99 16.19 -22.69
CA LEU A 15 18.88 17.12 -22.88
C LEU A 15 18.43 17.03 -24.34
N LEU A 16 17.22 16.53 -24.60
CA LEU A 16 16.57 16.73 -25.89
C LEU A 16 15.64 17.94 -25.78
N VAL A 17 16.13 19.03 -26.36
CA VAL A 17 15.38 20.22 -26.76
C VAL A 17 14.40 19.82 -27.86
N GLY A 18 13.21 20.41 -27.82
CA GLY A 18 12.04 19.98 -28.58
C GLY A 18 12.08 20.27 -30.08
N CYS A 19 10.97 19.96 -30.73
CA CYS A 19 10.40 20.72 -31.85
C CYS A 19 8.95 20.29 -32.03
N SER A 20 8.05 21.26 -31.94
CA SER A 20 6.64 21.14 -32.25
C SER A 20 6.48 21.02 -33.76
N GLU A 21 5.78 20.01 -34.26
CA GLU A 21 5.24 20.03 -35.62
C GLU A 21 3.75 19.69 -35.55
N TYR A 22 2.93 20.75 -35.51
CA TYR A 22 1.52 20.67 -35.85
C TYR A 22 1.44 20.55 -37.37
N LYS A 23 0.82 19.48 -37.88
CA LYS A 23 0.50 19.37 -39.30
C LYS A 23 -0.93 19.84 -39.50
N ALA A 24 -1.10 21.13 -39.78
CA ALA A 24 -2.35 21.63 -40.35
C ALA A 24 -2.47 21.18 -41.79
N SER A 25 -3.44 20.33 -42.07
CA SER A 25 -3.94 20.13 -43.43
C SER A 25 -4.94 21.24 -43.73
N THR A 26 -4.49 22.30 -44.41
CA THR A 26 -5.37 23.24 -45.11
C THR A 26 -5.68 22.67 -46.49
N ALA A 27 -6.95 22.40 -46.75
CA ALA A 27 -7.49 22.35 -48.11
C ALA A 27 -8.72 23.25 -48.15
N THR A 28 -8.55 24.41 -48.77
CA THR A 28 -9.61 25.37 -49.08
C THR A 28 -10.22 25.01 -50.43
N VAL A 29 -11.53 24.84 -50.53
CA VAL A 29 -12.30 25.16 -51.75
C VAL A 29 -13.67 25.76 -51.35
N SER A 30 -13.97 26.86 -52.05
CA SER A 30 -15.04 27.86 -51.99
C SER A 30 -16.50 27.37 -51.84
N GLY A 31 -17.34 28.22 -51.23
CA GLY A 31 -18.77 28.03 -50.92
C GLY A 31 -19.76 28.03 -52.12
N PRO A 32 -21.09 28.19 -51.91
CA PRO A 32 -21.67 29.34 -51.19
C PRO A 32 -22.84 29.04 -50.21
N ALA A 33 -23.10 30.06 -49.39
CA ALA A 33 -24.34 30.46 -48.71
C ALA A 33 -25.50 29.45 -48.52
N SER A 34 -25.84 29.21 -47.25
CA SER A 34 -27.22 29.26 -46.75
C SER A 34 -27.19 29.51 -45.24
N GLU A 35 -27.96 30.51 -44.83
CA GLU A 35 -28.26 30.88 -43.44
C GLU A 35 -28.88 29.70 -42.69
N SER A 36 -28.48 29.48 -41.43
CA SER A 36 -29.43 29.04 -40.41
C SER A 36 -28.87 29.20 -38.99
N GLU A 37 -29.59 30.02 -38.23
CA GLU A 37 -29.82 30.04 -36.79
C GLU A 37 -28.71 29.66 -35.79
N SER A 38 -28.33 30.71 -35.05
CA SER A 38 -27.94 30.66 -33.65
C SER A 38 -29.03 30.03 -32.79
N GLU A 39 -28.76 28.86 -32.21
CA GLU A 39 -29.18 28.55 -30.83
C GLU A 39 -28.43 27.33 -30.30
N GLY A 40 -28.04 27.39 -29.02
CA GLY A 40 -27.53 26.23 -28.30
C GLY A 40 -26.10 26.36 -27.82
N ALA A 41 -25.88 27.19 -26.80
CA ALA A 41 -24.79 26.98 -25.86
C ALA A 41 -24.93 25.56 -25.27
N SER A 42 -24.24 24.57 -25.84
CA SER A 42 -24.22 23.21 -25.34
C SER A 42 -23.18 23.12 -24.22
N LEU A 43 -23.56 23.66 -23.06
CA LEU A 43 -22.86 23.36 -21.81
C LEU A 43 -23.22 21.95 -21.37
N SER A 44 -22.16 21.16 -21.14
CA SER A 44 -22.08 20.19 -20.06
C SER A 44 -22.83 18.86 -20.24
N ARG A 45 -22.11 17.89 -20.77
CA ARG A 45 -21.92 16.64 -20.01
C ARG A 45 -20.51 16.12 -20.27
N ALA A 46 -19.57 16.58 -19.45
CA ALA A 46 -18.39 15.77 -19.17
C ALA A 46 -18.93 14.49 -18.53
N GLU A 47 -19.12 13.46 -19.36
CA GLU A 47 -19.43 12.12 -18.90
C GLU A 47 -18.27 11.72 -18.00
N LEU A 48 -18.47 11.80 -16.68
CA LEU A 48 -17.53 11.23 -15.73
C LEU A 48 -17.34 9.77 -16.15
N PRO A 49 -16.10 9.33 -16.45
CA PRO A 49 -15.89 7.96 -16.85
C PRO A 49 -16.42 7.08 -15.72
N VAL A 50 -17.45 6.29 -16.01
CA VAL A 50 -18.00 5.29 -15.09
C VAL A 50 -16.87 4.31 -14.87
N ALA A 51 -16.11 4.53 -13.80
CA ALA A 51 -15.00 3.68 -13.42
C ALA A 51 -15.52 2.24 -13.37
N ALA A 52 -14.81 1.32 -14.04
CA ALA A 52 -15.22 -0.07 -14.06
C ALA A 52 -15.38 -0.57 -12.61
N PRO A 53 -16.35 -1.45 -12.29
CA PRO A 53 -16.66 -1.85 -10.92
C PRO A 53 -15.44 -2.28 -10.07
N ARG A 54 -14.39 -2.84 -10.71
CA ARG A 54 -13.13 -3.23 -10.07
C ARG A 54 -12.27 -2.06 -9.58
N GLU A 55 -12.29 -0.94 -10.28
CA GLU A 55 -11.56 0.27 -9.89
C GLU A 55 -12.22 0.98 -8.71
N VAL A 56 -13.55 0.97 -8.66
CA VAL A 56 -14.30 1.44 -7.48
C VAL A 56 -14.00 0.54 -6.29
N GLU A 57 -14.03 -0.78 -6.49
CA GLU A 57 -13.71 -1.74 -5.42
C GLU A 57 -12.29 -1.54 -4.87
N SER A 58 -11.29 -1.31 -5.74
CA SER A 58 -9.91 -1.11 -5.30
C SER A 58 -9.73 0.17 -4.48
N ARG A 59 -10.40 1.26 -4.86
CA ARG A 59 -10.39 2.54 -4.13
C ARG A 59 -11.10 2.46 -2.77
N LEU A 60 -12.08 1.57 -2.64
CA LEU A 60 -12.86 1.38 -1.41
C LEU A 60 -12.30 0.29 -0.49
N ARG A 61 -11.20 -0.39 -0.85
CA ARG A 61 -10.61 -1.41 0.03
C ARG A 61 -10.15 -0.77 1.34
N PRO A 62 -10.50 -1.34 2.49
CA PRO A 62 -10.08 -0.80 3.77
C PRO A 62 -8.57 -0.97 3.95
N VAL A 63 -7.94 -0.01 4.63
CA VAL A 63 -6.51 -0.06 4.92
C VAL A 63 -6.28 -0.09 6.43
N ALA A 64 -5.38 -0.97 6.86
CA ALA A 64 -4.85 -0.98 8.22
C ALA A 64 -3.43 -0.38 8.18
N ALA A 65 -3.25 0.79 8.79
CA ALA A 65 -1.98 1.50 8.82
C ALA A 65 -1.31 1.40 10.20
N ALA A 66 -0.03 1.75 10.29
CA ALA A 66 0.71 1.80 11.56
C ALA A 66 0.56 0.51 12.42
N VAL A 67 0.59 -0.65 11.77
CA VAL A 67 0.47 -1.95 12.42
C VAL A 67 1.67 -2.16 13.34
N LYS A 68 1.42 -2.39 14.63
CA LYS A 68 2.45 -2.54 15.66
C LYS A 68 2.03 -3.50 16.76
N MET A 69 3.00 -3.94 17.54
CA MET A 69 2.80 -4.72 18.76
C MET A 69 2.79 -3.77 19.97
N SER A 70 2.13 -4.16 21.07
CA SER A 70 2.09 -3.37 22.31
C SER A 70 3.47 -3.20 22.98
N GLY A 71 4.44 -4.04 22.63
CA GLY A 71 5.82 -3.94 23.10
C GLY A 71 6.68 -5.09 22.59
N THR A 72 7.88 -5.24 23.16
CA THR A 72 8.73 -6.41 22.91
C THR A 72 8.04 -7.66 23.47
N PRO A 73 7.79 -8.69 22.64
CA PRO A 73 7.12 -9.90 23.09
C PRO A 73 8.03 -10.70 24.04
N GLN A 74 7.45 -11.20 25.13
CA GLN A 74 8.13 -12.03 26.11
C GLN A 74 7.41 -13.37 26.27
N VAL A 75 8.15 -14.44 26.52
CA VAL A 75 7.55 -15.76 26.77
C VAL A 75 6.64 -15.70 28.00
N GLY A 76 5.41 -16.22 27.87
CA GLY A 76 4.44 -16.26 28.96
C GLY A 76 3.77 -14.91 29.28
N VAL A 77 4.08 -13.85 28.54
CA VAL A 77 3.45 -12.53 28.70
C VAL A 77 2.55 -12.25 27.50
N VAL A 78 1.32 -11.81 27.76
CA VAL A 78 0.39 -11.43 26.69
C VAL A 78 0.90 -10.18 25.97
N VAL A 79 0.98 -10.26 24.65
CA VAL A 79 1.25 -9.16 23.74
C VAL A 79 0.07 -8.96 22.81
N SER A 80 -0.27 -7.71 22.51
CA SER A 80 -1.39 -7.37 21.64
C SER A 80 -0.92 -6.66 20.37
N GLY A 81 -1.64 -6.92 19.28
CA GLY A 81 -1.49 -6.22 18.02
C GLY A 81 -2.43 -5.03 17.93
N THR A 82 -1.92 -3.90 17.43
CA THR A 82 -2.70 -2.67 17.22
C THR A 82 -2.40 -2.10 15.84
N TYR A 83 -3.33 -1.32 15.33
CA TYR A 83 -3.18 -0.60 14.05
C TYR A 83 -4.17 0.57 14.02
N ARG A 84 -3.96 1.46 13.05
CA ARG A 84 -4.87 2.55 12.70
C ARG A 84 -5.77 2.12 11.56
N TRP A 85 -7.08 2.20 11.78
CA TRP A 85 -8.08 1.96 10.75
C TRP A 85 -8.16 3.15 9.79
N MET A 86 -8.10 2.87 8.49
CA MET A 86 -8.16 3.87 7.42
C MET A 86 -9.24 3.47 6.41
N ALA A 87 -10.49 3.55 6.83
CA ALA A 87 -11.66 3.46 5.95
C ALA A 87 -12.83 4.23 6.56
N ASP A 88 -13.70 4.75 5.70
CA ASP A 88 -14.89 5.51 6.12
C ASP A 88 -15.98 4.60 6.72
N TRP A 89 -15.95 3.31 6.38
CA TRP A 89 -16.87 2.31 6.86
C TRP A 89 -16.33 1.62 8.11
N PRO A 90 -17.21 1.16 9.02
CA PRO A 90 -16.80 0.46 10.23
C PRO A 90 -16.13 -0.87 9.88
N GLU A 91 -15.14 -1.23 10.69
CA GLU A 91 -14.48 -2.52 10.63
C GLU A 91 -15.47 -3.66 10.94
N THR A 92 -15.37 -4.76 10.20
CA THR A 92 -16.13 -5.99 10.47
C THR A 92 -15.19 -7.15 10.84
N ASP A 93 -15.16 -8.22 10.05
CA ASP A 93 -14.44 -9.45 10.37
C ASP A 93 -12.97 -9.40 9.91
N SER A 94 -12.21 -8.41 10.38
CA SER A 94 -10.78 -8.35 10.08
C SER A 94 -10.08 -9.59 10.60
N VAL A 95 -9.17 -10.13 9.80
CA VAL A 95 -8.42 -11.34 10.17
C VAL A 95 -7.11 -10.92 10.81
N HIS A 96 -6.86 -11.42 12.02
CA HIS A 96 -5.65 -11.17 12.78
C HIS A 96 -4.75 -12.40 12.77
N LEU A 97 -3.45 -12.19 12.58
CA LEU A 97 -2.46 -13.26 12.49
C LEU A 97 -1.18 -12.87 13.21
N TRP A 98 -0.56 -13.87 13.81
CA TRP A 98 0.80 -13.80 14.31
C TRP A 98 1.68 -14.69 13.45
N GLU A 99 2.76 -14.13 12.92
CA GLU A 99 3.70 -14.85 12.08
C GLU A 99 5.04 -14.96 12.80
N ALA A 100 5.69 -16.11 12.69
CA ALA A 100 7.02 -16.36 13.24
C ALA A 100 7.98 -16.78 12.13
N ALA A 101 9.18 -16.22 12.14
CA ALA A 101 10.28 -16.53 11.24
C ALA A 101 11.41 -17.20 12.02
N SER A 102 11.66 -18.49 11.73
CA SER A 102 12.77 -19.27 12.31
C SER A 102 14.03 -19.24 11.42
N GLY A 103 14.17 -18.20 10.60
CA GLY A 103 15.22 -18.05 9.59
C GLY A 103 14.80 -17.01 8.53
N PRO A 104 15.58 -16.81 7.46
CA PRO A 104 15.34 -15.75 6.48
C PRO A 104 14.08 -15.98 5.63
N THR A 105 13.68 -17.24 5.38
CA THR A 105 12.64 -17.57 4.39
C THR A 105 11.46 -18.36 4.95
N ARG A 106 11.59 -18.97 6.13
CA ARG A 106 10.54 -19.84 6.69
C ARG A 106 9.64 -19.07 7.64
N ILE A 107 8.49 -18.63 7.13
CA ILE A 107 7.44 -17.97 7.91
C ILE A 107 6.32 -18.98 8.20
N ARG A 108 5.87 -19.06 9.45
CA ARG A 108 4.70 -19.84 9.86
C ARG A 108 3.73 -18.98 10.67
N VAL A 109 2.45 -19.35 10.66
CA VAL A 109 1.44 -18.73 11.53
C VAL A 109 1.51 -19.40 12.92
N VAL A 110 1.52 -18.58 13.97
CA VAL A 110 1.61 -19.01 15.38
C VAL A 110 0.45 -18.51 16.24
N GLY A 111 -0.45 -17.70 15.68
CA GLY A 111 -1.63 -17.19 16.37
C GLY A 111 -2.63 -16.57 15.40
N ARG A 112 -3.91 -16.51 15.78
CA ARG A 112 -5.03 -16.04 14.94
C ARG A 112 -5.97 -15.06 15.66
N ALA A 113 -5.43 -14.32 16.63
CA ALA A 113 -6.18 -13.36 17.43
C ALA A 113 -5.40 -12.04 17.55
N ARG A 114 -6.05 -10.97 18.04
CA ARG A 114 -5.38 -9.70 18.35
C ARG A 114 -4.32 -9.86 19.43
N GLU A 115 -4.59 -10.72 20.38
CA GLU A 115 -3.69 -11.03 21.49
C GLU A 115 -3.03 -12.38 21.26
N MET A 116 -1.80 -12.53 21.73
CA MET A 116 -1.15 -13.82 21.86
C MET A 116 -0.26 -13.85 23.08
N MET A 117 0.03 -15.05 23.55
CA MET A 117 1.08 -15.31 24.54
C MET A 117 2.17 -16.14 23.87
N PRO A 118 3.38 -15.60 23.63
CA PRO A 118 4.48 -16.37 23.09
C PRO A 118 4.81 -17.59 23.98
N SER A 119 4.87 -18.77 23.38
CA SER A 119 5.28 -19.99 24.06
C SER A 119 6.80 -20.08 24.18
N ALA A 120 7.31 -20.95 25.05
CA ALA A 120 8.74 -21.13 25.25
C ALA A 120 9.50 -21.47 23.94
N GLY A 121 8.88 -22.21 23.02
CA GLY A 121 9.46 -22.54 21.71
C GLY A 121 9.59 -21.35 20.74
N LEU A 122 9.09 -20.17 21.11
CA LEU A 122 9.28 -18.93 20.36
C LEU A 122 10.41 -18.04 20.91
N ARG A 123 11.05 -18.42 22.02
CA ARG A 123 12.20 -17.66 22.55
C ARG A 123 13.28 -17.48 21.47
N GLY A 124 13.75 -16.24 21.29
CA GLY A 124 14.74 -15.89 20.26
C GLY A 124 14.22 -15.94 18.82
N VAL A 125 12.96 -16.31 18.59
CA VAL A 125 12.34 -16.31 17.26
C VAL A 125 11.81 -14.90 16.96
N ARG A 126 11.93 -14.46 15.70
CA ARG A 126 11.33 -13.21 15.24
C ARG A 126 9.86 -13.42 14.97
N ILE A 127 9.01 -12.61 15.58
CA ILE A 127 7.57 -12.61 15.34
C ILE A 127 7.08 -11.26 14.84
N ARG A 128 5.91 -11.24 14.20
CA ARG A 128 5.20 -10.02 13.82
C ARG A 128 3.69 -10.22 13.91
N TYR A 129 2.99 -9.12 14.12
CA TYR A 129 1.54 -9.06 14.05
C TYR A 129 1.10 -8.63 12.65
N CYS A 130 0.10 -9.29 12.09
CA CYS A 130 -0.48 -8.96 10.79
C CYS A 130 -1.99 -8.86 10.88
N VAL A 131 -2.58 -7.98 10.08
CA VAL A 131 -4.02 -7.84 9.93
C VAL A 131 -4.40 -7.78 8.46
N LYS A 132 -5.51 -8.44 8.11
CA LYS A 132 -6.18 -8.32 6.82
C LYS A 132 -7.53 -7.61 7.08
N PRO A 133 -7.62 -6.30 6.80
CA PRO A 133 -8.77 -5.48 7.16
C PRO A 133 -9.98 -5.81 6.30
N VAL A 134 -11.18 -5.75 6.89
CA VAL A 134 -12.43 -6.12 6.23
C VAL A 134 -13.53 -5.13 6.56
N ILE A 135 -14.35 -4.80 5.56
CA ILE A 135 -15.61 -4.07 5.71
C ILE A 135 -16.76 -4.84 5.06
N GLY A 136 -17.97 -4.54 5.52
CA GLY A 136 -19.20 -5.10 4.96
C GLY A 136 -19.33 -6.61 5.22
N SER A 137 -20.35 -7.20 4.59
CA SER A 137 -20.68 -8.61 4.69
C SER A 137 -21.32 -9.11 3.38
N GLY A 138 -21.37 -10.43 3.20
CA GLY A 138 -21.96 -11.06 2.02
C GLY A 138 -21.38 -10.52 0.70
N THR A 139 -22.24 -10.05 -0.19
CA THR A 139 -21.89 -9.52 -1.52
C THR A 139 -21.22 -8.14 -1.48
N SER A 140 -21.35 -7.40 -0.37
CA SER A 140 -20.71 -6.09 -0.15
C SER A 140 -19.36 -6.18 0.56
N ARG A 141 -18.89 -7.40 0.86
CA ARG A 141 -17.66 -7.62 1.63
C ARG A 141 -16.44 -7.18 0.82
N LEU A 142 -15.73 -6.17 1.31
CA LEU A 142 -14.44 -5.76 0.76
C LEU A 142 -13.32 -6.12 1.72
N THR A 143 -12.21 -6.58 1.16
CA THR A 143 -11.03 -6.96 1.93
C THR A 143 -9.80 -6.22 1.44
N GLY A 144 -9.07 -5.61 2.37
CA GLY A 144 -7.81 -4.95 2.07
C GLY A 144 -6.61 -5.88 2.05
N HIS A 145 -5.46 -5.29 1.75
CA HIS A 145 -4.19 -6.02 1.74
C HIS A 145 -3.73 -6.36 3.15
N LYS A 146 -3.03 -7.51 3.28
CA LYS A 146 -2.40 -7.89 4.55
C LYS A 146 -1.30 -6.88 4.86
N THR A 147 -1.39 -6.26 6.03
CA THR A 147 -0.35 -5.35 6.53
C THR A 147 0.20 -5.91 7.83
N CYS A 148 1.52 -5.85 8.01
CA CYS A 148 2.20 -6.43 9.15
C CYS A 148 3.08 -5.40 9.86
N SER A 149 3.27 -5.60 11.16
CA SER A 149 4.28 -4.89 11.93
C SER A 149 5.70 -5.29 11.48
N ALA A 150 6.68 -4.53 11.95
CA ALA A 150 8.07 -4.94 11.90
C ALA A 150 8.28 -6.27 12.66
N TRP A 151 9.30 -7.02 12.24
CA TRP A 151 9.75 -8.22 12.93
C TRP A 151 10.43 -7.87 14.25
N THR A 152 10.01 -8.51 15.34
CA THR A 152 10.59 -8.32 16.68
C THR A 152 10.98 -9.67 17.26
N THR A 153 12.18 -9.77 17.83
CA THR A 153 12.66 -11.00 18.48
C THR A 153 12.01 -11.16 19.85
N VAL A 154 11.45 -12.34 20.12
CA VAL A 154 10.92 -12.69 21.45
C VAL A 154 12.03 -12.77 22.48
N ASP A 155 11.83 -12.15 23.64
CA ASP A 155 12.83 -11.94 24.68
C ASP A 155 14.07 -11.15 24.16
N GLY A 156 13.93 -10.42 23.06
CA GLY A 156 14.98 -9.56 22.51
C GLY A 156 15.22 -8.29 23.34
N PRO A 157 16.33 -7.58 23.11
CA PRO A 157 16.58 -6.29 23.76
C PRO A 157 15.44 -5.31 23.45
N ARG A 158 15.07 -4.47 24.42
CA ARG A 158 14.08 -3.42 24.19
C ARG A 158 14.71 -2.38 23.26
N ALA A 159 13.93 -1.90 22.28
CA ALA A 159 14.38 -0.85 21.37
C ALA A 159 14.71 0.48 22.07
N ALA A 160 14.36 0.64 23.36
CA ALA A 160 14.65 1.82 24.17
C ALA A 160 16.11 1.92 24.65
N ASP A 161 16.91 0.87 24.53
CA ASP A 161 18.28 0.82 25.08
C ASP A 161 19.37 1.13 24.03
N ILE A 162 19.00 1.64 22.85
CA ILE A 162 19.95 2.13 21.83
C ILE A 162 19.99 3.66 21.89
N VAL A 163 20.57 4.19 22.97
CA VAL A 163 21.07 5.57 23.03
C VAL A 163 22.46 5.47 23.64
N GLY A 164 23.48 5.63 22.80
CA GLY A 164 24.88 5.84 23.16
C GLY A 164 25.37 7.09 22.48
#